data_AF-A0A6C0EKN5-F1
#
_entry.id   AF-A0A6C0EKN5-F1
#
_cell.length_a   1.000
_cell.length_b   1.000
_cell.length_c   1.000
_cell.angle_alpha   90.00
_cell.angle_beta   90.00
_cell.angle_gamma   90.00
#
_symmetry.space_group_name_H-M   'P 1'
#
loop_
_entity.id
_entity.type
_entity.pdbx_description
1 polymer ?
#
loop_
_entity_poly.entity_id
_entity_poly.type
_entity_poly.pdbx_seq_one_letter_code
_entity_poly.pdbx_strand_id
1 'polypeptide(L)'
;MSKTFKLETIDPTLFYVEDVLNDNACFYRAFANSLNYNCQDIEDNKLLVNCDQLKSIDEVYEHLEWGYDGEQQEVLARHLQKLAYNWILENVSKKLEEYDMSIDTMILLTHDIDIDEYIHRYKYFAGDTVITKINTGKVYKSGVNKGKSKFYNEELEDRWGGTPEQIALSEHYNIPIIILTSQKYDEKKNKIITGKIRKNKPEKNVRFRLVQIIGERFLSTTLPIYILWKKTNTLGHYMSLYAKSPNTSIY
;
A
#
# COMPACT_ATOMS: atom_id res chain seq x y z
N MET A 1 17.13 14.56 22.19
CA MET A 1 16.80 14.37 20.76
C MET A 1 17.86 15.06 19.92
N SER A 2 18.56 14.33 19.04
CA SER A 2 19.61 14.91 18.18
C SER A 2 19.04 16.03 17.31
N LYS A 3 19.75 17.17 17.21
CA LYS A 3 19.37 18.32 16.38
C LYS A 3 19.24 17.91 14.90
N THR A 4 20.11 17.01 14.44
CA THR A 4 20.09 16.43 13.09
C THR A 4 18.82 15.61 12.83
N PHE A 5 18.40 14.76 13.77
CA PHE A 5 17.18 13.96 13.62
C PHE A 5 15.93 14.83 13.42
N LYS A 6 15.84 15.99 14.10
CA LYS A 6 14.72 16.92 13.91
C LYS A 6 14.71 17.58 12.54
N LEU A 7 15.88 17.87 11.97
CA LEU A 7 16.00 18.54 10.67
C LEU A 7 15.70 17.59 9.50
N GLU A 8 15.97 16.30 9.66
CA GLU A 8 15.73 15.27 8.65
C GLU A 8 14.35 14.60 8.76
N THR A 9 13.47 15.10 9.63
CA THR A 9 12.16 14.48 9.89
C THR A 9 11.02 15.48 9.95
N ILE A 10 9.86 15.03 9.51
CA ILE A 10 8.61 15.76 9.40
C ILE A 10 7.84 15.67 10.72
N ASP A 11 7.14 16.76 11.09
CA ASP A 11 6.26 16.76 12.25
C ASP A 11 4.99 15.93 11.99
N PRO A 12 4.72 14.88 12.80
CA PRO A 12 3.51 14.09 12.62
C PRO A 12 2.20 14.86 12.85
N THR A 13 2.25 16.01 13.53
CA THR A 13 1.06 16.84 13.78
C THR A 13 0.46 17.44 12.51
N LEU A 14 1.19 17.42 11.39
CA LEU A 14 0.72 17.81 10.06
C LEU A 14 -0.26 16.80 9.44
N PHE A 15 -0.40 15.63 10.05
CA PHE A 15 -1.24 14.54 9.52
C PHE A 15 -2.24 14.03 10.55
N TYR A 16 -3.35 13.50 10.07
CA TYR A 16 -4.10 12.47 10.77
C TYR A 16 -3.61 11.11 10.27
N VAL A 17 -3.46 10.15 11.19
CA VAL A 17 -3.08 8.78 10.85
C VAL A 17 -4.30 7.90 11.05
N GLU A 18 -4.56 6.98 10.13
CA GLU A 18 -5.61 5.98 10.29
C GLU A 18 -5.09 4.59 9.93
N ASP A 19 -5.26 3.62 10.85
CA ASP A 19 -4.93 2.23 10.59
C ASP A 19 -5.95 1.61 9.65
N VAL A 20 -5.52 0.58 8.91
CA VAL A 20 -6.37 -0.23 8.05
C VAL A 20 -6.19 -1.70 8.39
N LEU A 21 -7.10 -2.55 7.92
CA LEU A 21 -7.04 -3.99 8.11
C LEU A 21 -5.67 -4.56 7.68
N ASN A 22 -5.15 -5.49 8.49
CA ASN A 22 -3.85 -6.13 8.25
C ASN A 22 -4.04 -7.50 7.57
N ASP A 23 -4.40 -7.45 6.29
CA ASP A 23 -4.80 -8.60 5.48
C ASP A 23 -4.08 -8.63 4.13
N ASN A 24 -2.80 -8.25 4.09
CA ASN A 24 -1.99 -8.19 2.86
C ASN A 24 -2.41 -7.08 1.86
N ALA A 25 -3.64 -6.56 1.94
CA ALA A 25 -4.15 -5.47 1.09
C ALA A 25 -3.93 -4.07 1.70
N CYS A 26 -3.18 -3.96 2.81
CA CYS A 26 -3.04 -2.71 3.55
C CYS A 26 -2.58 -1.51 2.71
N PHE A 27 -1.76 -1.72 1.65
CA PHE A 27 -1.41 -0.66 0.70
C PHE A 27 -2.64 -0.13 -0.04
N TYR A 28 -3.40 -1.01 -0.68
CA TYR A 28 -4.57 -0.63 -1.47
C TYR A 28 -5.67 -0.01 -0.59
N ARG A 29 -5.84 -0.52 0.63
CA ARG A 29 -6.77 0.05 1.63
C ARG A 29 -6.35 1.46 2.05
N ALA A 30 -5.07 1.64 2.40
CA ALA A 30 -4.55 2.95 2.78
C ALA A 30 -4.65 3.97 1.63
N PHE A 31 -4.35 3.53 0.40
CA PHE A 31 -4.47 4.37 -0.79
C PHE A 31 -5.94 4.70 -1.10
N ALA A 32 -6.87 3.73 -0.97
CA ALA A 32 -8.31 3.95 -1.15
C ALA A 32 -8.83 5.04 -0.20
N ASN A 33 -8.49 4.96 1.09
CA ASN A 33 -8.91 5.96 2.06
C ASN A 33 -8.31 7.33 1.77
N SER A 34 -7.00 7.39 1.47
CA SER A 34 -6.36 8.66 1.14
C SER A 34 -6.93 9.28 -0.14
N LEU A 35 -7.32 8.47 -1.14
CA LEU A 35 -8.03 8.96 -2.32
C LEU A 35 -9.40 9.49 -1.97
N ASN A 36 -10.17 8.80 -1.13
CA ASN A 36 -11.47 9.28 -0.67
C ASN A 36 -11.36 10.62 0.07
N TYR A 37 -10.29 10.82 0.84
CA TYR A 37 -10.02 12.09 1.51
C TYR A 37 -9.60 13.20 0.54
N ASN A 38 -8.79 12.88 -0.47
CA ASN A 38 -8.23 13.86 -1.40
C ASN A 38 -9.15 14.20 -2.59
N CYS A 39 -10.15 13.38 -2.89
CA CYS A 39 -10.96 13.50 -4.11
C CYS A 39 -12.47 13.56 -3.78
N GLN A 40 -13.21 14.46 -4.45
CA GLN A 40 -14.60 14.73 -4.09
C GLN A 40 -15.58 13.61 -4.50
N ASP A 41 -15.47 13.10 -5.73
CA ASP A 41 -16.45 12.17 -6.29
C ASP A 41 -15.87 10.78 -6.59
N ILE A 42 -16.28 9.81 -5.76
CA ILE A 42 -16.09 8.38 -6.03
C ILE A 42 -17.49 7.81 -6.30
N GLU A 43 -17.96 7.92 -7.54
CA GLU A 43 -19.21 7.29 -7.96
C GLU A 43 -18.94 5.90 -8.55
N ASP A 44 -19.78 4.92 -8.21
CA ASP A 44 -19.70 3.56 -8.75
C ASP A 44 -18.30 2.90 -8.64
N ASN A 45 -17.51 3.27 -7.62
CA ASN A 45 -16.14 2.81 -7.42
C ASN A 45 -15.20 3.15 -8.59
N LYS A 46 -15.57 4.14 -9.40
CA LYS A 46 -14.73 4.76 -10.42
C LYS A 46 -14.41 6.17 -9.93
N LEU A 47 -13.14 6.51 -9.84
CA LEU A 47 -12.76 7.88 -9.52
C LEU A 47 -13.20 8.80 -10.67
N LEU A 48 -14.11 9.72 -10.36
CA LEU A 48 -14.48 10.82 -11.24
C LEU A 48 -13.64 12.02 -10.80
N VAL A 49 -12.55 12.26 -11.52
CA VAL A 49 -11.39 12.98 -10.99
C VAL A 49 -11.67 14.47 -10.73
N ASN A 50 -11.60 14.86 -9.46
CA ASN A 50 -11.00 16.12 -9.02
C ASN A 50 -10.35 15.91 -7.63
N CYS A 51 -9.01 15.88 -7.58
CA CYS A 51 -8.23 15.56 -6.38
C CYS A 51 -7.43 16.78 -5.87
N ASP A 52 -8.06 17.96 -5.94
CA ASP A 52 -7.49 19.26 -5.55
C ASP A 52 -8.10 19.80 -4.24
N GLN A 53 -9.10 19.11 -3.68
CA GLN A 53 -9.84 19.54 -2.50
C GLN A 53 -9.95 18.40 -1.48
N LEU A 54 -9.43 18.66 -0.28
CA LEU A 54 -9.52 17.74 0.84
C LEU A 54 -10.95 17.78 1.43
N LYS A 55 -11.55 16.61 1.65
CA LYS A 55 -12.78 16.49 2.44
C LYS A 55 -12.54 16.90 3.90
N SER A 56 -13.62 17.18 4.64
CA SER A 56 -13.50 17.32 6.08
C SER A 56 -13.05 16.00 6.70
N ILE A 57 -12.20 16.06 7.72
CA ILE A 57 -11.73 14.85 8.41
C ILE A 57 -12.89 14.05 9.01
N ASP A 58 -13.95 14.73 9.47
CA ASP A 58 -15.14 14.11 10.04
C ASP A 58 -15.95 13.28 9.02
N GLU A 59 -15.73 13.48 7.73
CA GLU A 59 -16.39 12.73 6.65
C GLU A 59 -15.68 11.41 6.32
N VAL A 60 -14.43 11.24 6.75
CA VAL A 60 -13.59 10.09 6.34
C VAL A 60 -13.01 9.30 7.50
N TYR A 61 -12.68 9.97 8.60
CA TYR A 61 -11.90 9.37 9.69
C TYR A 61 -12.76 8.45 10.56
N GLU A 62 -12.32 7.21 10.75
CA GLU A 62 -13.05 6.17 11.47
C GLU A 62 -14.49 5.98 10.95
N HIS A 63 -14.73 6.35 9.68
CA HIS A 63 -16.04 6.28 9.04
C HIS A 63 -16.45 4.82 8.80
N LEU A 64 -17.73 4.48 8.97
CA LEU A 64 -18.21 3.08 8.85
C LEU A 64 -17.92 2.46 7.47
N GLU A 65 -18.14 3.23 6.41
CA GLU A 65 -17.93 2.77 5.02
C GLU A 65 -16.47 2.82 4.55
N TRP A 66 -15.62 3.61 5.22
CA TRP A 66 -14.29 3.97 4.71
C TRP A 66 -13.13 3.70 5.69
N GLY A 67 -13.38 3.54 6.98
CA GLY A 67 -12.37 3.54 8.03
C GLY A 67 -11.48 2.29 8.05
N TYR A 68 -11.41 1.58 9.18
CA TYR A 68 -10.48 0.47 9.35
C TYR A 68 -10.69 -0.70 8.36
N ASP A 69 -11.96 -1.07 8.12
CA ASP A 69 -12.39 -2.23 7.34
C ASP A 69 -13.74 -2.00 6.62
N GLY A 70 -14.02 -0.76 6.23
CA GLY A 70 -15.31 -0.37 5.63
C GLY A 70 -15.58 -0.95 4.24
N GLU A 71 -16.86 -1.10 3.88
CA GLU A 71 -17.27 -1.72 2.62
C GLU A 71 -16.84 -0.92 1.38
N GLN A 72 -16.96 0.41 1.37
CA GLN A 72 -16.51 1.23 0.24
C GLN A 72 -14.99 1.21 0.10
N GLN A 73 -14.26 1.18 1.22
CA GLN A 73 -12.81 0.94 1.19
C GLN A 73 -12.49 -0.40 0.52
N GLU A 74 -13.16 -1.48 0.92
CA GLU A 74 -12.97 -2.83 0.36
C GLU A 74 -13.16 -2.83 -1.17
N VAL A 75 -14.27 -2.26 -1.63
CA VAL A 75 -14.60 -2.25 -3.06
C VAL A 75 -13.59 -1.42 -3.85
N LEU A 76 -13.21 -0.23 -3.35
CA LEU A 76 -12.21 0.59 -4.02
C LEU A 76 -10.81 -0.06 -3.98
N ALA A 77 -10.40 -0.67 -2.86
CA ALA A 77 -9.12 -1.37 -2.76
C ALA A 77 -9.01 -2.52 -3.78
N ARG A 78 -10.08 -3.30 -3.97
CA ARG A 78 -10.16 -4.33 -5.00
C ARG A 78 -10.03 -3.76 -6.40
N HIS A 79 -10.72 -2.64 -6.66
CA HIS A 79 -10.63 -1.94 -7.93
C HIS A 79 -9.19 -1.44 -8.20
N LEU A 80 -8.56 -0.81 -7.21
CA LEU A 80 -7.20 -0.28 -7.28
C LEU A 80 -6.17 -1.38 -7.56
N GLN A 81 -6.24 -2.52 -6.87
CA GLN A 81 -5.34 -3.63 -7.18
C GLN A 81 -5.53 -4.14 -8.61
N LYS A 82 -6.78 -4.27 -9.06
CA LYS A 82 -7.09 -4.69 -10.44
C LYS A 82 -6.57 -3.68 -11.47
N LEU A 83 -6.68 -2.38 -11.20
CA LEU A 83 -6.13 -1.33 -12.04
C LEU A 83 -4.59 -1.42 -12.12
N ALA A 84 -3.93 -1.54 -10.97
CA ALA A 84 -2.47 -1.68 -10.91
C ALA A 84 -2.01 -2.91 -11.68
N TYR A 85 -2.68 -4.05 -11.47
CA TYR A 85 -2.43 -5.30 -12.17
C TYR A 85 -2.52 -5.12 -13.70
N ASN A 86 -3.64 -4.59 -14.20
CA ASN A 86 -3.85 -4.41 -15.63
C ASN A 86 -2.80 -3.45 -16.24
N TRP A 87 -2.52 -2.34 -15.57
CA TRP A 87 -1.50 -1.39 -16.03
C TRP A 87 -0.13 -2.05 -16.11
N ILE A 88 0.24 -2.87 -15.12
CA ILE A 88 1.50 -3.62 -15.11
C ILE A 88 1.57 -4.57 -16.31
N LEU A 89 0.50 -5.33 -16.63
CA LEU A 89 0.49 -6.23 -17.78
C LEU A 89 0.71 -5.50 -19.11
N GLU A 90 0.13 -4.31 -19.25
CA GLU A 90 0.27 -3.48 -20.46
C GLU A 90 1.66 -2.84 -20.56
N ASN A 91 2.40 -2.75 -19.44
CA ASN A 91 3.65 -2.02 -19.33
C ASN A 91 4.84 -2.87 -18.84
N VAL A 92 4.75 -4.20 -18.87
CA VAL A 92 5.77 -5.12 -18.31
C VAL A 92 7.19 -4.77 -18.75
N SER A 93 7.38 -4.48 -20.04
CA SER A 93 8.69 -4.16 -20.63
C SER A 93 9.00 -2.66 -20.65
N LYS A 94 8.12 -1.81 -20.11
CA LYS A 94 8.35 -0.37 -20.06
C LYS A 94 9.55 -0.09 -19.17
N LYS A 95 10.54 0.62 -19.70
CA LYS A 95 11.66 1.14 -18.91
C LYS A 95 11.18 2.32 -18.07
N LEU A 96 11.44 2.26 -16.78
CA LEU A 96 11.22 3.33 -15.83
C LEU A 96 12.51 4.12 -15.67
N GLU A 97 12.64 5.25 -16.38
CA GLU A 97 13.89 6.04 -16.40
C GLU A 97 14.34 6.49 -15.01
N GLU A 98 13.41 6.80 -14.11
CA GLU A 98 13.70 7.19 -12.72
C GLU A 98 14.44 6.10 -11.93
N TYR A 99 14.22 4.84 -12.28
CA TYR A 99 14.77 3.67 -11.58
C TYR A 99 15.83 2.93 -12.41
N ASP A 100 16.08 3.38 -13.64
CA ASP A 100 16.94 2.73 -14.64
C ASP A 100 16.69 1.22 -14.80
N MET A 101 15.42 0.80 -14.70
CA MET A 101 15.01 -0.59 -14.83
C MET A 101 13.60 -0.72 -15.42
N SER A 102 13.27 -1.90 -15.95
CA SER A 102 11.93 -2.22 -16.44
C SER A 102 10.99 -2.68 -15.32
N ILE A 103 9.68 -2.68 -15.59
CA ILE A 103 8.66 -3.11 -14.63
C ILE A 103 8.84 -4.56 -14.19
N ASP A 104 9.18 -5.48 -15.09
CA ASP A 104 9.49 -6.88 -14.75
C ASP A 104 10.67 -7.01 -13.77
N THR A 105 11.73 -6.23 -13.95
CA THR A 105 12.87 -6.17 -13.04
C THR A 105 12.46 -5.59 -11.69
N MET A 106 11.62 -4.55 -11.69
CA MET A 106 11.08 -3.97 -10.46
C MET A 106 10.22 -4.99 -9.67
N ILE A 107 9.41 -5.79 -10.37
CA ILE A 107 8.61 -6.87 -9.77
C ILE A 107 9.54 -7.90 -9.11
N LEU A 108 10.55 -8.36 -9.83
CA LEU A 108 11.53 -9.32 -9.29
C LEU A 108 12.21 -8.78 -8.04
N LEU A 109 12.68 -7.53 -8.05
CA LEU A 109 13.39 -6.95 -6.91
C LEU A 109 12.48 -6.64 -5.72
N THR A 110 11.21 -6.30 -5.97
CA THR A 110 10.26 -5.92 -4.92
C THR A 110 9.63 -7.16 -4.27
N HIS A 111 9.25 -8.13 -5.08
CA HIS A 111 8.42 -9.27 -4.68
C HIS A 111 9.16 -10.61 -4.66
N ASP A 112 10.39 -10.66 -5.17
CA ASP A 112 11.20 -11.88 -5.31
C ASP A 112 10.51 -12.99 -6.13
N ILE A 113 9.75 -12.57 -7.14
CA ILE A 113 9.04 -13.44 -8.09
C ILE A 113 9.20 -12.94 -9.53
N ASP A 114 9.09 -13.84 -10.50
CA ASP A 114 9.05 -13.46 -11.90
C ASP A 114 7.67 -12.95 -12.34
N ILE A 115 7.58 -12.50 -13.59
CA ILE A 115 6.34 -11.95 -14.14
C ILE A 115 5.22 -12.99 -14.28
N ASP A 116 5.55 -14.25 -14.56
CA ASP A 116 4.55 -15.31 -14.72
C ASP A 116 3.89 -15.64 -13.39
N GLU A 117 4.69 -15.72 -12.33
CA GLU A 117 4.22 -15.91 -10.97
C GLU A 117 3.43 -14.68 -10.48
N TYR A 118 3.89 -13.46 -10.83
CA TYR A 118 3.13 -12.24 -10.57
C TYR A 118 1.74 -12.29 -11.21
N ILE A 119 1.67 -12.64 -12.50
CA ILE A 119 0.41 -12.78 -13.25
C ILE A 119 -0.51 -13.81 -12.59
N HIS A 120 0.06 -14.93 -12.15
CA HIS A 120 -0.68 -15.99 -11.47
C HIS A 120 -1.28 -15.52 -10.13
N ARG A 121 -0.48 -14.80 -9.34
CA ARG A 121 -0.84 -14.37 -7.97
C ARG A 121 -1.76 -13.14 -7.96
N TYR A 122 -1.32 -12.05 -8.58
CA TYR A 122 -1.91 -10.71 -8.40
C TYR A 122 -3.26 -10.50 -9.08
N LYS A 123 -3.72 -11.46 -9.90
CA LYS A 123 -5.09 -11.48 -10.44
C LYS A 123 -6.17 -11.66 -9.36
N TYR A 124 -5.79 -12.16 -8.18
CA TYR A 124 -6.67 -12.27 -7.03
C TYR A 124 -6.37 -11.16 -6.02
N PHE A 125 -7.42 -10.63 -5.39
CA PHE A 125 -7.26 -9.59 -4.39
C PHE A 125 -6.38 -10.06 -3.22
N ALA A 126 -5.53 -9.17 -2.71
CA ALA A 126 -4.57 -9.48 -1.66
C ALA A 126 -5.25 -9.84 -0.33
N GLY A 127 -6.41 -9.22 -0.04
CA GLY A 127 -7.22 -9.49 1.15
C GLY A 127 -7.95 -10.84 1.16
N ASP A 128 -8.01 -11.52 0.01
CA ASP A 128 -8.71 -12.80 -0.09
C ASP A 128 -7.80 -13.98 0.27
N THR A 129 -8.28 -14.91 1.08
CA THR A 129 -7.68 -16.24 1.18
C THR A 129 -8.03 -17.04 -0.08
N VAL A 130 -7.02 -17.36 -0.89
CA VAL A 130 -7.16 -18.13 -2.13
C VAL A 130 -6.55 -19.51 -1.95
N ILE A 131 -7.33 -20.57 -2.12
CA ILE A 131 -6.87 -21.95 -1.98
C ILE A 131 -6.78 -22.61 -3.36
N THR A 132 -5.57 -22.97 -3.77
CA THR A 132 -5.30 -23.75 -4.99
C THR A 132 -5.20 -25.24 -4.67
N LYS A 133 -5.80 -26.08 -5.54
CA LYS A 133 -5.70 -27.54 -5.45
C LYS A 133 -4.62 -28.04 -6.40
N ILE A 134 -3.53 -28.56 -5.84
CA ILE A 134 -2.40 -29.02 -6.62
C ILE A 134 -2.40 -30.54 -6.67
N ASN A 135 -2.37 -31.09 -7.89
CA ASN A 135 -2.25 -32.52 -8.10
C ASN A 135 -0.82 -32.96 -7.76
N THR A 136 -0.68 -33.85 -6.79
CA THR A 136 0.62 -34.37 -6.35
C THR A 136 1.28 -35.34 -7.35
N GLY A 137 0.59 -35.71 -8.43
CA GLY A 137 0.98 -36.78 -9.33
C GLY A 137 0.90 -38.18 -8.71
N LYS A 138 0.44 -38.29 -7.45
CA LYS A 138 0.29 -39.56 -6.72
C LYS A 138 -1.17 -39.99 -6.71
N VAL A 139 -1.41 -41.30 -6.63
CA VAL A 139 -2.75 -41.88 -6.45
C VAL A 139 -2.88 -42.57 -5.10
N TYR A 140 -4.11 -42.70 -4.59
CA TYR A 140 -4.37 -43.55 -3.42
C TYR A 140 -4.14 -45.03 -3.78
N LYS A 141 -3.30 -45.72 -3.00
CA LYS A 141 -2.94 -47.13 -3.24
C LYS A 141 -3.94 -48.13 -2.63
N SER A 142 -4.78 -47.70 -1.69
CA SER A 142 -5.75 -48.54 -0.98
C SER A 142 -6.93 -47.71 -0.45
N GLY A 143 -7.99 -48.39 0.01
CA GLY A 143 -9.20 -47.79 0.56
C GLY A 143 -10.22 -47.35 -0.49
N VAL A 144 -11.26 -46.63 -0.03
CA VAL A 144 -12.43 -46.23 -0.84
C VAL A 144 -12.05 -45.30 -2.02
N ASN A 145 -10.92 -44.60 -1.91
CA ASN A 145 -10.42 -43.69 -2.95
C ASN A 145 -9.32 -44.31 -3.83
N LYS A 146 -9.07 -45.62 -3.76
CA LYS A 146 -8.04 -46.31 -4.55
C LYS A 146 -8.14 -45.95 -6.03
N GLY A 147 -7.00 -45.58 -6.64
CA GLY A 147 -6.92 -45.17 -8.04
C GLY A 147 -7.25 -43.69 -8.31
N LYS A 148 -7.78 -42.94 -7.34
CA LYS A 148 -7.98 -41.49 -7.47
C LYS A 148 -6.69 -40.72 -7.22
N SER A 149 -6.53 -39.59 -7.91
CA SER A 149 -5.41 -38.66 -7.72
C SER A 149 -5.46 -38.00 -6.33
N LYS A 150 -4.29 -37.82 -5.74
CA LYS A 150 -4.08 -37.10 -4.49
C LYS A 150 -3.82 -35.64 -4.80
N PHE A 151 -4.53 -34.77 -4.11
CA PHE A 151 -4.35 -33.33 -4.17
C PHE A 151 -3.91 -32.84 -2.80
N TYR A 152 -3.12 -31.77 -2.76
CA TYR A 152 -3.00 -30.94 -1.57
C TYR A 152 -3.57 -29.55 -1.85
N ASN A 153 -4.07 -28.92 -0.80
CA ASN A 153 -4.50 -27.54 -0.84
C ASN A 153 -3.30 -26.69 -0.46
N GLU A 154 -3.01 -25.68 -1.27
CA GLU A 154 -2.03 -24.64 -0.98
C GLU A 154 -2.77 -23.31 -0.88
N GLU A 155 -2.44 -22.51 0.12
CA GLU A 155 -2.89 -21.13 0.17
C GLU A 155 -1.92 -20.29 -0.66
N LEU A 156 -2.47 -19.49 -1.56
CA LEU A 156 -1.69 -18.62 -2.43
C LEU A 156 -0.93 -17.60 -1.57
N GLU A 157 0.39 -17.51 -1.76
CA GLU A 157 1.28 -16.61 -1.04
C GLU A 157 0.86 -15.13 -1.13
N ASP A 158 1.36 -14.33 -0.18
CA ASP A 158 1.03 -12.91 -0.01
C ASP A 158 1.22 -12.08 -1.29
N ARG A 159 0.33 -11.11 -1.49
CA ARG A 159 0.22 -10.24 -2.68
C ARG A 159 0.29 -8.77 -2.30
N TRP A 160 1.26 -8.41 -1.45
CA TRP A 160 1.36 -7.06 -0.91
C TRP A 160 1.59 -6.03 -2.02
N GLY A 161 0.89 -4.91 -1.97
CA GLY A 161 1.20 -3.79 -2.85
C GLY A 161 2.59 -3.21 -2.53
N GLY A 162 3.46 -3.16 -3.53
CA GLY A 162 4.82 -2.63 -3.45
C GLY A 162 5.07 -1.53 -4.47
N THR A 163 6.35 -1.27 -4.74
CA THR A 163 6.79 -0.22 -5.67
C THR A 163 6.16 -0.34 -7.07
N PRO A 164 6.06 -1.53 -7.72
CA PRO A 164 5.41 -1.64 -9.02
C PRO A 164 3.97 -1.16 -9.01
N GLU A 165 3.20 -1.52 -7.99
CA GLU A 165 1.78 -1.15 -7.88
C GLU A 165 1.60 0.32 -7.52
N GLN A 166 2.50 0.87 -6.70
CA GLN A 166 2.52 2.30 -6.41
C GLN A 166 2.78 3.12 -7.68
N ILE A 167 3.74 2.70 -8.50
CA ILE A 167 4.02 3.33 -9.81
C ILE A 167 2.77 3.23 -10.69
N ALA A 168 2.20 2.03 -10.83
CA ALA A 168 1.02 1.82 -11.67
C ALA A 168 -0.14 2.74 -11.30
N LEU A 169 -0.45 2.88 -10.00
CA LEU A 169 -1.51 3.77 -9.51
C LEU A 169 -1.18 5.24 -9.68
N SER A 170 0.07 5.63 -9.40
CA SER A 170 0.54 7.01 -9.60
C SER A 170 0.44 7.44 -11.06
N GLU A 171 0.86 6.57 -11.98
CA GLU A 171 0.80 6.77 -13.43
C GLU A 171 -0.64 6.81 -13.93
N HIS A 172 -1.51 5.91 -13.44
CA HIS A 172 -2.90 5.84 -13.87
C HIS A 172 -3.68 7.11 -13.51
N TYR A 173 -3.48 7.63 -12.29
CA TYR A 173 -4.22 8.81 -11.81
C TYR A 173 -3.48 10.14 -12.03
N ASN A 174 -2.22 10.12 -12.46
CA ASN A 174 -1.33 11.28 -12.47
C ASN A 174 -1.23 11.95 -11.08
N ILE A 175 -1.09 11.14 -10.04
CA ILE A 175 -1.04 11.59 -8.63
C ILE A 175 0.29 11.17 -8.00
N PRO A 176 1.02 12.07 -7.33
CA PRO A 176 2.22 11.70 -6.62
C PRO A 176 1.88 10.95 -5.32
N ILE A 177 2.62 9.89 -5.02
CA ILE A 177 2.47 9.11 -3.78
C ILE A 177 3.71 9.33 -2.93
N ILE A 178 3.51 9.83 -1.71
CA ILE A 178 4.59 10.11 -0.76
C ILE A 178 4.52 9.11 0.38
N ILE A 179 5.52 8.25 0.45
CA ILE A 179 5.63 7.21 1.47
C ILE A 179 6.52 7.72 2.59
N LEU A 180 5.94 7.82 3.79
CA LEU A 180 6.63 8.21 5.01
C LEU A 180 6.79 7.01 5.92
N THR A 181 7.77 7.03 6.82
CA THR A 181 7.89 6.03 7.89
C THR A 181 8.00 6.69 9.26
N SER A 182 7.46 6.02 10.28
CA SER A 182 7.52 6.50 11.66
C SER A 182 8.84 6.11 12.32
N GLN A 183 9.59 7.11 12.79
CA GLN A 183 10.88 6.93 13.44
C GLN A 183 10.92 7.59 14.82
N LYS A 184 11.78 7.08 15.68
CA LYS A 184 12.09 7.65 16.99
C LYS A 184 13.57 7.48 17.26
N TYR A 185 14.20 8.53 17.78
CA TYR A 185 15.57 8.43 18.26
C TYR A 185 15.57 7.83 19.68
N ASP A 186 16.19 6.67 19.85
CA ASP A 186 16.41 6.01 21.14
C ASP A 186 17.71 6.55 21.76
N GLU A 187 17.56 7.45 22.72
CA GLU A 187 18.69 8.09 23.41
C GLU A 187 19.55 7.08 24.19
N LYS A 188 18.95 5.99 24.70
CA LYS A 188 19.70 4.98 25.46
C LYS A 188 20.57 4.13 24.55
N LYS A 189 20.10 3.84 23.34
CA LYS A 189 20.82 3.02 22.35
C LYS A 189 21.59 3.84 21.32
N ASN A 190 21.53 5.17 21.40
CA ASN A 190 22.11 6.11 20.43
C ASN A 190 21.80 5.72 18.96
N LYS A 191 20.54 5.37 18.67
CA LYS A 191 20.14 4.94 17.32
C LYS A 191 18.71 5.31 16.99
N ILE A 192 18.41 5.38 15.69
CA ILE A 192 17.04 5.51 15.20
C ILE A 192 16.36 4.14 15.25
N ILE A 193 15.15 4.10 15.77
CA ILE A 193 14.28 2.93 15.82
C ILE A 193 12.92 3.26 15.19
N THR A 194 12.12 2.24 14.86
CA THR A 194 10.73 2.44 14.45
C THR A 194 9.94 3.14 15.55
N GLY A 195 9.30 4.26 15.21
CA GLY A 195 8.37 4.97 16.07
C GLY A 195 7.08 4.17 16.26
N LYS A 196 6.53 4.18 17.48
CA LYS A 196 5.28 3.48 17.76
C LYS A 196 4.09 4.40 17.53
N ILE A 197 3.05 3.85 16.92
CA ILE A 197 1.74 4.49 16.77
C ILE A 197 0.74 3.59 17.50
N ARG A 198 -0.10 4.19 18.35
CA ARG A 198 -1.15 3.46 19.09
C ARG A 198 -2.45 4.22 18.95
N LYS A 199 -3.54 3.49 18.63
CA LYS A 199 -4.86 4.09 18.43
C LYS A 199 -4.77 5.32 17.52
N ASN A 200 -4.17 5.13 16.34
CA ASN A 200 -4.03 6.17 15.33
C ASN A 200 -3.21 7.41 15.76
N LYS A 201 -2.46 7.34 16.87
CA LYS A 201 -1.66 8.46 17.39
C LYS A 201 -0.18 8.10 17.54
N PRO A 202 0.74 8.89 16.95
CA PRO A 202 2.17 8.75 17.19
C PRO A 202 2.50 8.94 18.68
N GLU A 203 3.32 8.04 19.25
CA GLU A 203 3.81 8.21 20.62
C GLU A 203 4.74 9.45 20.76
N LYS A 204 4.98 9.90 22.00
CA LYS A 204 5.90 11.02 22.28
C LYS A 204 7.26 10.82 21.60
N ASN A 205 7.72 11.88 20.94
CA ASN A 205 8.99 11.99 20.22
C ASN A 205 9.08 11.16 18.92
N VAL A 206 7.99 10.55 18.46
CA VAL A 206 7.92 9.99 17.11
C VAL A 206 7.90 11.13 16.09
N ARG A 207 8.63 10.96 14.99
CA ARG A 207 8.64 11.86 13.83
C ARG A 207 8.55 11.03 12.55
N PHE A 208 8.14 11.64 11.45
CA PHE A 208 8.04 10.96 10.16
C PHE A 208 9.26 11.23 9.29
N ARG A 209 9.71 10.25 8.51
CA ARG A 209 10.82 10.40 7.57
C ARG A 209 10.36 9.98 6.18
N LEU A 210 10.76 10.72 5.16
CA LEU A 210 10.53 10.34 3.78
C LEU A 210 11.24 9.02 3.46
N VAL A 211 10.50 8.07 2.89
CA VAL A 211 11.02 6.81 2.37
C VAL A 211 11.19 6.93 0.86
N GLN A 212 10.12 7.32 0.17
CA GLN A 212 10.06 7.35 -1.28
C GLN A 212 8.99 8.34 -1.75
N ILE A 213 9.23 8.93 -2.92
CA ILE A 213 8.24 9.69 -3.69
C ILE A 213 8.05 8.93 -4.99
N ILE A 214 6.80 8.61 -5.33
CA ILE A 214 6.43 7.99 -6.59
C ILE A 214 5.70 9.03 -7.43
N GLY A 215 6.05 9.12 -8.72
CA GLY A 215 5.43 10.07 -9.62
C GLY A 215 5.78 11.52 -9.31
N GLU A 216 7.04 11.79 -8.95
CA GLU A 216 7.54 13.11 -8.55
C GLU A 216 7.14 14.22 -9.54
N ARG A 217 7.11 13.91 -10.84
CA ARG A 217 6.69 14.83 -11.91
C ARG A 217 5.26 15.37 -11.79
N PHE A 218 4.40 14.74 -10.97
CA PHE A 218 3.03 15.17 -10.72
C PHE A 218 2.90 16.12 -9.51
N LEU A 219 3.96 16.32 -8.72
CA LEU A 219 3.94 17.18 -7.52
C LEU A 219 3.54 18.63 -7.80
N SER A 220 3.74 19.11 -9.03
CA SER A 220 3.36 20.47 -9.43
C SER A 220 1.93 20.59 -9.93
N THR A 221 1.24 19.48 -10.19
CA THR A 221 -0.07 19.47 -10.86
C THR A 221 -1.20 18.91 -9.99
N THR A 222 -0.91 18.01 -9.06
CA THR A 222 -1.92 17.33 -8.24
C THR A 222 -1.47 17.20 -6.80
N LEU A 223 -2.43 17.20 -5.87
CA LEU A 223 -2.12 17.02 -4.45
C LEU A 223 -1.58 15.61 -4.21
N PRO A 224 -0.51 15.47 -3.42
CA PRO A 224 0.05 14.16 -3.12
C PRO A 224 -0.85 13.34 -2.20
N ILE A 225 -0.82 12.03 -2.43
CA ILE A 225 -1.35 11.03 -1.50
C ILE A 225 -0.23 10.65 -0.54
N TYR A 226 -0.45 10.89 0.74
CA TYR A 226 0.48 10.46 1.78
C TYR A 226 0.07 9.09 2.30
N ILE A 227 1.07 8.22 2.49
CA ILE A 227 0.90 6.91 3.11
C ILE A 227 2.01 6.74 4.14
N LEU A 228 1.67 6.18 5.31
CA LEU A 228 2.65 5.77 6.29
C LEU A 228 2.97 4.29 6.13
N TRP A 229 4.24 3.97 5.94
CA TRP A 229 4.76 2.62 6.06
C TRP A 229 5.43 2.41 7.41
N LYS A 230 4.97 1.42 8.17
CA LYS A 230 5.60 0.99 9.42
C LYS A 230 6.06 -0.46 9.30
N LYS A 231 7.27 -0.72 9.79
CA LYS A 231 7.74 -2.10 9.97
C LYS A 231 7.54 -2.51 11.42
N THR A 232 6.66 -3.48 11.65
CA THR A 232 6.47 -4.09 12.98
C THR A 232 7.05 -5.51 12.93
N ASN A 233 8.17 -5.73 13.62
CA ASN A 233 8.97 -6.96 13.51
C ASN A 233 9.42 -7.21 12.05
N THR A 234 9.02 -8.34 11.46
CA THR A 234 9.34 -8.72 10.07
C THR A 234 8.31 -8.24 9.06
N LEU A 235 7.11 -7.82 9.49
CA LEU A 235 6.00 -7.49 8.60
C LEU A 235 5.89 -5.97 8.41
N GLY A 236 5.81 -5.56 7.14
CA GLY A 236 5.45 -4.19 6.76
C GLY A 236 3.95 -3.99 6.85
N HIS A 237 3.51 -2.77 7.18
CA HIS A 237 2.09 -2.40 7.19
C HIS A 237 1.95 -0.96 6.74
N TYR A 238 1.02 -0.73 5.82
CA TYR A 238 0.66 0.61 5.37
C TYR A 238 -0.52 1.15 6.18
N MET A 239 -0.52 2.45 6.44
CA MET A 239 -1.59 3.19 7.09
C MET A 239 -1.88 4.46 6.28
N SER A 240 -3.12 4.91 6.30
CA SER A 240 -3.52 6.16 5.65
C SER A 240 -2.93 7.36 6.38
N LEU A 241 -2.45 8.35 5.63
CA LEU A 241 -2.05 9.66 6.15
C LEU A 241 -2.85 10.75 5.47
N TYR A 242 -3.68 11.43 6.26
CA TYR A 242 -4.46 12.57 5.78
C TYR A 242 -3.71 13.85 6.12
N ALA A 243 -3.20 14.55 5.11
CA ALA A 243 -2.60 15.87 5.29
C ALA A 243 -3.65 16.85 5.81
N LYS A 244 -3.32 17.62 6.85
CA LYS A 244 -4.26 18.61 7.42
C LYS A 244 -4.43 19.85 6.57
N SER A 245 -3.58 20.02 5.56
CA SER A 245 -3.57 21.17 4.66
C SER A 245 -3.13 20.73 3.28
N PRO A 246 -3.73 21.25 2.19
CA PRO A 246 -3.24 21.05 0.83
C PRO A 246 -1.79 21.53 0.66
N ASN A 247 -1.38 22.54 1.45
CA ASN A 247 -0.03 23.11 1.43
C ASN A 247 0.90 22.47 2.48
N THR A 248 0.71 21.18 2.78
CA THR A 248 1.56 20.49 3.76
C THR A 248 2.98 20.39 3.20
N SER A 249 3.85 21.33 3.58
CA SER A 249 5.27 21.28 3.24
C SER A 249 5.94 20.20 4.06
N ILE A 250 6.52 19.22 3.37
CA ILE A 250 7.39 18.21 3.95
C ILE A 250 8.88 18.55 3.77
N TYR A 251 9.16 19.75 3.25
CA TYR A 251 10.48 20.36 3.04
C TYR A 251 10.61 21.66 3.84
#